data_AF-A0A7S2Q7H1-F1
#
_entry.id   AF-A0A7S2Q7H1-F1
#
_cell.length_a   1.000
_cell.length_b   1.000
_cell.length_c   1.000
_cell.angle_alpha   90.00
_cell.angle_beta   90.00
_cell.angle_gamma   90.00
#
_symmetry.space_group_name_H-M   'P 1'
#
loop_
_entity.id
_entity.type
_entity.pdbx_description
1 polymer ?
#
loop_
_entity_poly.entity_id
_entity_poly.type
_entity_poly.pdbx_seq_one_letter_code
_entity_poly.pdbx_strand_id
1 'polypeptide(L)'
;MGKLMSKSQTQQEGNMNSAFVFIKPHAVTESVKNLAKASLKRHGIKIVQEGSLKGEVIDEKKLIDQHYYAIASKATILKPEQLNVPKDKFKEQFGTSWEDALASKTVFNAMDGCAQLG
;
A
#
# COMPACT_ATOMS: atom_id res chain seq x y z
N MET A 1 4.07 6.72 63.75
CA MET A 1 3.13 6.19 62.75
C MET A 1 3.24 7.00 61.46
N GLY A 2 4.12 6.58 60.54
CA GLY A 2 4.24 7.21 59.22
C GLY A 2 3.14 6.70 58.29
N LYS A 3 2.32 7.62 57.77
CA LYS A 3 1.23 7.34 56.84
C LYS A 3 1.83 6.97 55.47
N LEU A 4 1.74 5.69 55.12
CA LEU A 4 2.17 5.15 53.83
C LEU A 4 1.25 5.72 52.73
N MET A 5 1.78 6.58 51.87
CA MET A 5 1.06 7.07 50.70
C MET A 5 1.02 5.97 49.63
N SER A 6 -0.19 5.65 49.19
CA SER A 6 -0.48 4.72 48.10
C SER A 6 0.09 5.25 46.79
N LYS A 7 1.00 4.50 46.16
CA LYS A 7 1.44 4.76 44.79
C LYS A 7 0.22 4.63 43.88
N SER A 8 -0.15 5.72 43.21
CA SER A 8 -1.11 5.71 42.12
C SER A 8 -0.61 4.75 41.04
N GLN A 9 -1.40 3.73 40.74
CA GLN A 9 -1.18 2.86 39.59
C GLN A 9 -1.25 3.72 38.32
N THR A 10 -0.11 4.01 37.71
CA THR A 10 -0.04 4.48 36.33
C THR A 10 -0.61 3.37 35.46
N GLN A 11 -1.78 3.63 34.86
CA GLN A 11 -2.36 2.77 33.83
C GLN A 11 -1.30 2.58 32.74
N GLN A 12 -0.95 1.33 32.45
CA GLN A 12 -0.22 0.98 31.25
C GLN A 12 -1.11 1.38 30.07
N GLU A 13 -0.74 2.43 29.34
CA GLU A 13 -1.25 2.67 27.99
C GLU A 13 -0.83 1.47 27.15
N GLY A 14 -1.70 0.46 27.07
CA GLY A 14 -1.51 -0.63 26.13
C GLY A 14 -1.41 -0.03 24.73
N ASN A 15 -0.38 -0.39 23.98
CA ASN A 15 -0.17 0.06 22.61
C ASN A 15 -1.47 -0.09 21.81
N MET A 16 -2.21 1.02 21.64
CA MET A 16 -3.43 1.00 20.88
C MET A 16 -3.08 0.79 19.42
N ASN A 17 -3.64 -0.26 18.81
CA ASN A 17 -3.49 -0.49 17.38
C ASN A 17 -3.99 0.72 16.61
N SER A 18 -3.17 1.20 15.67
CA SER A 18 -3.49 2.31 14.78
C SER A 18 -3.39 1.86 13.33
N ALA A 19 -4.15 2.51 12.47
CA ALA A 19 -4.18 2.24 11.04
C ALA A 19 -4.35 3.55 10.26
N PHE A 20 -3.76 3.58 9.07
CA PHE A 20 -4.01 4.62 8.07
C PHE A 20 -5.09 4.13 7.10
N VAL A 21 -6.15 4.92 6.91
CA VAL A 21 -7.26 4.60 6.01
C VAL A 21 -7.46 5.77 5.04
N PHE A 22 -7.57 5.47 3.76
CA PHE A 22 -7.91 6.45 2.74
C PHE A 22 -9.06 5.95 1.87
N ILE A 23 -9.85 6.88 1.34
CA ILE A 23 -10.91 6.59 0.37
C ILE A 23 -10.29 6.66 -1.02
N LYS A 24 -10.54 5.65 -1.86
CA LYS A 24 -10.01 5.64 -3.24
C LYS A 24 -10.50 6.86 -4.03
N PRO A 25 -9.72 7.41 -4.98
CA PRO A 25 -10.06 8.63 -5.70
C PRO A 25 -11.46 8.63 -6.34
N HIS A 26 -11.87 7.52 -6.98
CA HIS A 26 -13.19 7.41 -7.61
C HIS A 26 -14.37 7.32 -6.61
N ALA A 27 -14.09 7.11 -5.33
CA ALA A 27 -15.09 6.93 -4.29
C ALA A 27 -15.16 8.13 -3.32
N VAL A 28 -14.33 9.17 -3.50
CA VAL A 28 -14.18 10.29 -2.56
C VAL A 28 -15.33 11.31 -2.62
N THR A 29 -16.54 10.84 -2.33
CA THR A 29 -17.76 11.66 -2.24
C THR A 29 -18.11 11.96 -0.79
N GLU A 30 -18.92 13.00 -0.55
CA GLU A 30 -19.38 13.34 0.81
C GLU A 30 -20.18 12.20 1.46
N SER A 31 -21.00 11.49 0.68
CA SER A 31 -21.76 10.33 1.18
C SER A 31 -20.83 9.21 1.66
N VAL A 32 -19.77 8.89 0.90
CA VAL A 32 -18.79 7.87 1.28
C VAL A 32 -17.93 8.31 2.46
N LYS A 33 -17.54 9.58 2.53
CA LYS A 33 -16.83 10.14 3.71
C LYS A 33 -17.67 9.95 4.98
N ASN A 34 -18.95 10.30 4.93
CA ASN A 34 -19.87 10.15 6.05
C ASN A 34 -20.07 8.68 6.43
N LEU A 35 -20.24 7.81 5.45
CA LEU A 35 -20.36 6.37 5.65
C LEU A 35 -19.11 5.78 6.35
N ALA A 36 -17.91 6.14 5.89
CA ALA A 36 -16.67 5.67 6.47
C ALA A 36 -16.51 6.11 7.93
N LYS A 37 -16.74 7.40 8.23
CA LYS A 37 -16.68 7.95 9.60
C LYS A 37 -17.68 7.26 10.52
N ALA A 38 -18.93 7.12 10.08
CA ALA A 38 -19.98 6.46 10.85
C ALA A 38 -19.67 4.98 11.10
N SER A 39 -19.12 4.28 10.10
CA SER A 39 -18.74 2.87 10.23
C SER A 39 -17.61 2.65 11.23
N LEU A 40 -16.54 3.45 11.17
CA LEU A 40 -15.43 3.37 12.13
C LEU A 40 -15.92 3.64 13.56
N LYS A 41 -16.70 4.70 13.75
CA LYS A 41 -17.28 5.06 15.06
C LYS A 41 -18.17 3.93 15.63
N ARG A 42 -19.01 3.33 14.78
CA ARG A 42 -19.89 2.20 15.17
C ARG A 42 -19.12 1.00 15.70
N HIS A 43 -17.90 0.78 15.22
CA HIS A 43 -17.02 -0.30 15.67
C HIS A 43 -16.04 0.12 16.78
N GLY A 44 -16.26 1.28 17.41
CA GLY A 44 -15.41 1.77 18.49
C GLY A 44 -14.02 2.25 18.04
N ILE A 45 -13.80 2.44 16.72
CA ILE A 45 -12.54 2.94 16.19
C ILE A 45 -12.54 4.47 16.25
N LYS A 46 -11.57 5.04 16.97
CA LYS A 46 -11.39 6.49 17.09
C LYS A 46 -10.59 7.03 15.91
N ILE A 47 -11.15 8.02 15.22
CA ILE A 47 -10.40 8.83 14.25
C ILE A 47 -9.60 9.88 15.04
N VAL A 48 -8.27 9.79 15.00
CA VAL A 48 -7.37 10.72 15.69
C VAL A 48 -6.90 11.87 14.80
N GLN A 49 -6.92 11.67 13.48
CA GLN A 49 -6.56 12.67 12.47
C GLN A 49 -7.30 12.37 11.17
N GLU A 50 -7.71 13.43 10.47
CA GLU A 50 -8.29 13.34 9.12
C GLU A 50 -7.75 14.48 8.23
N GLY A 51 -7.83 14.29 6.91
CA GLY A 51 -7.34 15.25 5.95
C GLY A 51 -7.79 14.92 4.53
N SER A 52 -7.37 15.75 3.58
CA SER A 52 -7.59 15.54 2.15
C SER A 52 -6.29 15.81 1.41
N LEU A 53 -6.03 15.00 0.40
CA LEU A 53 -4.83 15.11 -0.43
C LEU A 53 -5.27 15.00 -1.90
N LYS A 54 -4.81 15.95 -2.71
CA LYS A 54 -5.13 15.94 -4.15
C LYS A 54 -4.25 14.92 -4.88
N GLY A 55 -4.76 14.38 -5.98
CA GLY A 55 -4.05 13.38 -6.79
C GLY A 55 -2.72 13.90 -7.31
N GLU A 56 -2.65 15.17 -7.72
CA GLU A 56 -1.43 15.78 -8.25
C GLU A 56 -0.29 15.74 -7.23
N VAL A 57 -0.60 15.97 -5.94
CA VAL A 57 0.38 15.90 -4.86
C VAL A 57 0.82 14.46 -4.57
N ILE A 58 -0.10 13.50 -4.69
CA ILE A 58 0.20 12.07 -4.53
C ILE A 58 1.19 11.62 -5.61
N ASP A 59 0.96 12.04 -6.85
CA ASP A 59 1.77 11.67 -8.01
C ASP A 59 3.14 12.34 -7.96
N GLU A 60 3.19 13.66 -7.73
CA GLU A 60 4.43 14.44 -7.63
C GLU A 60 5.35 13.87 -6.55
N LYS A 61 4.79 13.54 -5.38
CA LYS A 61 5.55 13.02 -4.23
C LYS A 61 5.67 11.50 -4.22
N LYS A 62 5.12 10.80 -5.21
CA LYS A 62 5.15 9.33 -5.33
C LYS A 62 4.66 8.61 -4.07
N LEU A 63 3.65 9.16 -3.38
CA LEU A 63 3.26 8.68 -2.04
C LEU A 63 2.65 7.29 -2.06
N ILE A 64 1.85 6.98 -3.10
CA ILE A 64 1.30 5.63 -3.29
C ILE A 64 2.39 4.65 -3.72
N ASP A 65 3.31 5.08 -4.57
CA ASP A 65 4.46 4.25 -4.97
C ASP A 65 5.34 3.92 -3.77
N GLN A 66 5.56 4.87 -2.86
CA GLN A 66 6.31 4.62 -1.62
C GLN A 66 5.55 3.68 -0.69
N HIS A 67 4.24 3.89 -0.50
CA HIS A 67 3.41 3.04 0.35
C HIS A 67 3.33 1.59 -0.17
N TYR A 68 3.28 1.41 -1.49
CA TYR A 68 3.24 0.11 -2.16
C TYR A 68 4.53 -0.22 -2.92
N TYR A 69 5.69 0.19 -2.40
CA TYR A 69 6.96 0.11 -3.13
C TYR A 69 7.27 -1.26 -3.72
N ALA A 70 6.95 -2.35 -3.00
CA ALA A 70 7.18 -3.70 -3.50
C ALA A 70 6.38 -4.04 -4.77
N ILE A 71 5.21 -3.42 -4.97
CA ILE A 71 4.37 -3.59 -6.16
C ILE A 71 4.77 -2.56 -7.21
N ALA A 72 4.86 -1.28 -6.81
CA ALA A 72 5.21 -0.18 -7.71
C ALA A 72 6.57 -0.41 -8.38
N SER A 73 7.57 -0.83 -7.61
CA SER A 73 8.91 -1.11 -8.16
C SER A 73 8.87 -2.15 -9.27
N LYS A 74 8.08 -3.22 -9.14
CA LYS A 74 7.96 -4.26 -10.19
C LYS A 74 7.10 -3.83 -11.37
N ALA A 75 6.10 -2.98 -11.13
CA ALA A 75 5.15 -2.57 -12.16
C ALA A 75 5.67 -1.42 -13.03
N THR A 76 6.46 -0.50 -12.48
CA THR A 76 6.78 0.78 -13.15
C THR A 76 8.25 1.19 -13.11
N ILE A 77 9.10 0.59 -12.24
CA ILE A 77 10.48 1.05 -12.03
C ILE A 77 11.49 0.06 -12.58
N LEU A 78 11.41 -1.20 -12.14
CA LEU A 78 12.32 -2.27 -12.50
C LEU A 78 11.98 -2.78 -13.90
N LYS A 79 13.03 -3.00 -14.69
CA LYS A 79 12.95 -3.73 -15.94
C LYS A 79 12.87 -5.24 -15.67
N PRO A 80 12.30 -6.04 -16.59
CA PRO A 80 12.18 -7.48 -16.41
C PRO A 80 13.46 -8.16 -15.94
N GLU A 81 14.60 -7.85 -16.55
CA GLU A 81 15.92 -8.41 -16.23
C GLU A 81 16.38 -8.14 -14.78
N GLN A 82 15.78 -7.16 -14.10
CA GLN A 82 16.07 -6.80 -12.71
C GLN A 82 15.15 -7.53 -11.71
N LEU A 83 14.18 -8.31 -12.18
CA LEU A 83 13.24 -9.03 -11.34
C LEU A 83 13.79 -10.41 -10.94
N ASN A 84 13.61 -10.76 -9.67
CA ASN A 84 13.87 -12.12 -9.19
C ASN A 84 12.66 -13.02 -9.47
N VAL A 85 12.55 -13.49 -10.71
CA VAL A 85 11.48 -14.40 -11.16
C VAL A 85 11.87 -15.85 -10.85
N PRO A 86 11.01 -16.64 -10.17
CA PRO A 86 11.23 -18.07 -10.00
C PRO A 86 11.18 -18.79 -11.36
N LYS A 87 12.36 -19.11 -11.91
CA LYS A 87 12.52 -19.60 -13.29
C LYS A 87 11.73 -20.88 -13.58
N ASP A 88 11.73 -21.83 -12.65
CA ASP A 88 11.02 -23.09 -12.81
C ASP A 88 9.50 -22.87 -12.97
N LYS A 89 8.93 -22.02 -12.11
CA LYS A 89 7.50 -21.67 -12.17
C LYS A 89 7.16 -20.89 -13.44
N PHE A 90 8.05 -20.01 -13.89
CA PHE A 90 7.86 -19.27 -15.14
C PHE A 90 7.83 -20.24 -16.33
N LYS A 91 8.81 -21.15 -16.41
CA LYS A 91 8.88 -22.14 -17.49
C LYS A 91 7.69 -23.10 -17.48
N GLU A 92 7.26 -23.56 -16.32
CA GLU A 92 6.05 -24.38 -16.17
C GLU A 92 4.81 -23.64 -16.68
N GLN A 93 4.67 -22.35 -16.36
CA GLN A 93 3.50 -21.55 -16.72
C GLN A 93 3.46 -21.12 -18.19
N PHE A 94 4.60 -20.77 -18.79
CA PHE A 94 4.68 -20.14 -20.10
C PHE A 94 5.34 -21.00 -21.18
N GLY A 95 5.89 -22.17 -20.83
CA GLY A 95 6.52 -23.09 -21.78
C GLY A 95 7.86 -22.62 -22.35
N THR A 96 8.41 -21.51 -21.86
CA THR A 96 9.70 -20.94 -22.28
C THR A 96 10.54 -20.56 -21.05
N SER A 97 11.87 -20.55 -21.18
CA SER A 97 12.73 -20.11 -20.08
C SER A 97 12.62 -18.59 -19.87
N TRP A 98 12.98 -18.14 -18.66
CA TRP A 98 12.99 -16.71 -18.36
C TRP A 98 14.02 -15.97 -19.23
N GLU A 99 15.18 -16.59 -19.44
CA GLU A 99 16.27 -16.08 -20.27
C GLU A 99 15.84 -15.93 -21.73
N ASP A 100 15.17 -16.94 -22.29
CA ASP A 100 14.68 -16.90 -23.67
C ASP A 100 13.62 -15.80 -23.82
N ALA A 101 12.73 -15.63 -22.84
CA ALA A 101 11.70 -14.60 -22.83
C ALA A 101 12.29 -13.18 -22.75
N LEU A 102 13.38 -12.99 -22.00
CA LEU A 102 14.15 -11.75 -21.97
C LEU A 102 14.82 -11.49 -23.32
N ALA A 103 15.47 -12.52 -23.89
CA ALA A 103 16.15 -12.42 -25.17
C ALA A 103 15.19 -12.11 -26.33
N SER A 104 13.98 -12.65 -26.31
CA SER A 104 12.92 -12.38 -27.29
C SER A 104 12.26 -11.01 -27.14
N LYS A 105 12.57 -10.25 -26.08
CA LYS A 105 11.98 -8.94 -25.78
C LYS A 105 10.44 -8.98 -25.70
N THR A 106 9.88 -10.07 -25.18
CA THR A 106 8.43 -10.26 -25.05
C THR A 106 7.91 -10.09 -23.62
N VAL A 107 8.79 -9.75 -22.68
CA VAL A 107 8.46 -9.50 -21.27
C VAL A 107 8.61 -8.01 -20.98
N PHE A 108 7.66 -7.47 -20.22
CA PHE A 108 7.60 -6.05 -19.89
C PHE A 108 7.13 -5.90 -18.43
N ASN A 109 7.53 -4.81 -17.78
CA ASN A 109 6.75 -4.35 -16.63
C ASN A 109 5.44 -3.73 -17.12
N ALA A 110 4.51 -3.40 -16.22
CA ALA A 110 3.20 -2.91 -16.60
C ALA A 110 3.26 -1.59 -17.38
N MET A 111 4.16 -0.67 -16.99
CA MET A 111 4.33 0.62 -17.67
C MET A 111 4.84 0.47 -19.10
N ASP A 112 5.91 -0.31 -19.29
CA ASP A 112 6.49 -0.59 -20.60
C ASP A 112 5.52 -1.42 -21.45
N GLY A 113 4.76 -2.32 -20.83
CA GLY A 113 3.73 -3.13 -21.48
C GLY A 113 2.63 -2.25 -22.10
N CYS A 114 2.09 -1.29 -21.33
CA CYS A 114 1.12 -0.32 -21.86
C CYS A 114 1.72 0.50 -23.02
N ALA A 115 2.99 0.90 -22.93
CA ALA A 115 3.64 1.65 -24.01
C ALA A 115 3.84 0.81 -25.29
N GLN A 116 4.11 -0.48 -25.14
CA GLN A 116 4.43 -1.39 -26.26
C GLN A 116 3.20 -2.06 -26.88
N LEU A 117 2.14 -2.30 -26.10
CA LEU A 117 1.01 -3.15 -26.48
C LEU A 117 -0.32 -2.39 -26.65
N GLY A 118 -0.42 -1.14 -26.20
CA GLY A 118 -1.65 -0.34 -26.20
C GLY A 118 -2.52 -0.57 -24.97
#